data_AF-A0A7I4Y2S6-F1
#
_entry.id   AF-A0A7I4Y2S6-F1
#
_cell.length_a   1.000
_cell.length_b   1.000
_cell.length_c   1.000
_cell.angle_alpha   90.00
_cell.angle_beta   90.00
_cell.angle_gamma   90.00
#
_symmetry.space_group_name_H-M   'P 1'
#
loop_
_entity.id
_entity.type
_entity.pdbx_description
1 polymer ?
#
loop_
_entity_poly.entity_id
_entity_poly.type
_entity_poly.pdbx_seq_one_letter_code
_entity_poly.pdbx_strand_id
1 'polypeptide(L)'
;MTQQKSRAFILSVCVLMVITGSLNTICAKWADKLEAMGQEFHHPFLQATCMFIGEFLCMGAFLIMFAYKRYRWNKDKENANPEDEPRIPRFNPFVFLPAAVCDIIATSVSYVGLTLTSASSYQMLRGALIVCTGLLSIVWLRARIKLFQWSGMILCVAGLAVVGLTDIYFSGDEPGEQSNVIIGDFLCAISQIFVAVQLVSEQKYLRQYNVDPLFAVGIEGIFGIILLCAAMVPMYYIHVPPTFSTNPERRLEDVLYAFKEIKVQPMILAALGGTTISIAFFNFAGLTVSKNLSATTRTVLDSVRVILIWAAEMPLFGQKFIPLQLIGFALLIAGMFVYNDLVFGPWFRRRVLPKMDTSQCLTKCCFIYCGVDREEVEEVDEKL
;
A
#
# COMPACT_ATOMS: atom_id res chain seq x y z
N MET A 1 10.60 10.53 27.44
CA MET A 1 9.33 11.28 27.18
C MET A 1 8.52 10.63 26.04
N THR A 2 8.25 9.32 26.11
CA THR A 2 8.10 8.47 24.91
C THR A 2 6.84 7.58 24.88
N GLN A 3 5.83 7.82 25.72
CA GLN A 3 4.71 6.88 25.87
C GLN A 3 3.29 7.45 25.66
N GLN A 4 3.15 8.55 24.92
CA GLN A 4 1.84 8.92 24.36
C GLN A 4 2.00 9.86 23.17
N LYS A 5 2.30 9.33 21.98
CA LYS A 5 1.90 10.05 20.77
C LYS A 5 0.39 10.23 20.88
N SER A 6 -0.08 11.47 20.97
CA SER A 6 -1.52 11.77 21.16
C SER A 6 -2.34 10.95 20.16
N ARG A 7 -3.48 10.38 20.56
CA ARG A 7 -4.38 9.64 19.65
C ARG A 7 -4.71 10.46 18.40
N ALA A 8 -4.77 11.80 18.55
CA ALA A 8 -4.91 12.75 17.45
C ALA A 8 -3.77 12.68 16.43
N PHE A 9 -2.52 12.50 16.87
CA PHE A 9 -1.38 12.31 15.97
C PHE A 9 -1.53 11.04 15.14
N ILE A 10 -1.82 9.90 15.77
CA ILE A 10 -1.99 8.63 15.05
C ILE A 10 -3.14 8.73 14.04
N LEU A 11 -4.27 9.31 14.44
CA LEU A 11 -5.40 9.57 13.53
C LEU A 11 -4.99 10.45 12.35
N SER A 12 -4.25 11.53 12.60
CA SER A 12 -3.78 12.44 11.55
C SER A 12 -2.86 11.73 10.55
N VAL A 13 -2.01 10.83 11.02
CA VAL A 13 -1.14 10.01 10.17
C VAL A 13 -1.95 9.01 9.34
N CYS A 14 -2.99 8.40 9.90
CA CYS A 14 -3.89 7.53 9.13
C CYS A 14 -4.59 8.29 8.00
N VAL A 15 -5.11 9.50 8.28
CA VAL A 15 -5.74 10.36 7.27
C VAL A 15 -4.73 10.79 6.20
N LEU A 16 -3.52 11.19 6.63
CA LEU A 16 -2.44 11.55 5.72
C LEU A 16 -2.10 10.40 4.77
N MET A 17 -1.98 9.17 5.28
CA MET A 17 -1.72 7.97 4.48
C MET A 17 -2.81 7.77 3.41
N VAL A 18 -4.08 7.88 3.77
CA VAL A 18 -5.20 7.67 2.84
C VAL A 18 -5.21 8.73 1.73
N ILE A 19 -5.05 10.01 2.09
CA ILE A 19 -5.06 11.12 1.11
C ILE A 19 -3.86 11.01 0.17
N THR A 20 -2.65 10.90 0.72
CA THR A 20 -1.41 10.87 -0.08
C THR A 20 -1.29 9.59 -0.90
N GLY A 21 -1.77 8.46 -0.38
CA GLY A 21 -1.87 7.21 -1.13
C GLY A 21 -2.88 7.25 -2.28
N SER A 22 -3.94 8.06 -2.17
CA SER A 22 -4.89 8.32 -3.25
C SER A 22 -4.26 9.20 -4.33
N LEU A 23 -3.65 10.32 -3.91
CA LEU A 23 -2.93 11.24 -4.80
C LEU A 23 -1.82 10.53 -5.59
N ASN A 24 -1.05 9.66 -4.94
CA ASN A 24 -0.01 8.85 -5.58
C ASN A 24 -0.55 8.09 -6.81
N THR A 25 -1.64 7.34 -6.63
CA THR A 25 -2.21 6.58 -7.76
C THR A 25 -2.72 7.51 -8.86
N ILE A 26 -3.45 8.56 -8.49
CA ILE A 26 -4.04 9.47 -9.48
C ILE A 26 -2.95 10.17 -10.29
N CYS A 27 -1.87 10.63 -9.64
CA CYS A 27 -0.72 11.24 -10.32
C CYS A 27 0.04 10.23 -11.19
N ALA A 28 0.23 8.99 -10.74
CA ALA A 28 0.86 7.94 -11.54
C ALA A 28 0.03 7.64 -12.79
N LYS A 29 -1.29 7.44 -12.66
CA LYS A 29 -2.16 7.20 -13.81
C LYS A 29 -2.27 8.41 -14.73
N TRP A 30 -2.21 9.61 -14.16
CA TRP A 30 -2.15 10.83 -14.95
C TRP A 30 -0.87 10.89 -15.78
N ALA A 31 0.27 10.46 -15.24
CA ALA A 31 1.51 10.34 -16.01
C ALA A 31 1.35 9.35 -17.17
N ASP A 32 0.79 8.15 -16.94
CA ASP A 32 0.58 7.13 -17.99
C ASP A 32 -0.26 7.65 -19.16
N LYS A 33 -1.32 8.41 -18.87
CA LYS A 33 -2.26 8.92 -19.87
C LYS A 33 -1.77 10.15 -20.64
N LEU A 34 -0.65 10.74 -20.24
CA LEU A 34 -0.12 11.89 -20.97
C LEU A 34 0.56 11.41 -22.25
N GLU A 35 0.15 11.98 -23.37
CA GLU A 35 0.74 11.69 -24.67
C GLU A 35 1.94 12.59 -24.96
N ALA A 36 3.02 11.98 -25.42
CA ALA A 36 4.19 12.64 -25.96
C ALA A 36 4.61 11.96 -27.26
N MET A 37 4.98 12.76 -28.27
CA MET A 37 5.44 12.24 -29.57
C MET A 37 4.47 11.24 -30.25
N GLY A 38 3.16 11.35 -29.99
CA GLY A 38 2.13 10.48 -30.58
C GLY A 38 1.96 9.13 -29.89
N GLN A 39 2.53 8.94 -28.70
CA GLN A 39 2.37 7.74 -27.88
C GLN A 39 2.08 8.13 -26.41
N GLU A 40 1.39 7.26 -25.68
CA GLU A 40 1.21 7.37 -24.23
C GLU A 40 2.55 7.11 -23.51
N PHE A 41 2.74 7.76 -22.36
CA PHE A 41 3.97 7.68 -21.58
C PHE A 41 4.07 6.34 -20.82
N HIS A 42 4.69 5.34 -21.45
CA HIS A 42 4.83 3.99 -20.89
C HIS A 42 6.25 3.71 -20.38
N HIS A 43 6.53 4.19 -19.17
CA HIS A 43 7.82 4.01 -18.51
C HIS A 43 7.66 3.56 -17.04
N PRO A 44 7.14 2.34 -16.80
CA PRO A 44 6.80 1.87 -15.45
C PRO A 44 8.02 1.74 -14.52
N PHE A 45 9.22 1.42 -15.04
CA PHE A 45 10.42 1.34 -14.21
C PHE A 45 10.98 2.72 -13.88
N LEU A 46 10.82 3.71 -14.76
CA LEU A 46 11.13 5.09 -14.43
C LEU A 46 10.17 5.63 -13.35
N GLN A 47 8.88 5.31 -13.44
CA GLN A 47 7.91 5.65 -12.40
C GLN A 47 8.24 4.98 -11.06
N ALA A 48 8.65 3.71 -11.07
CA ALA A 48 9.18 3.03 -9.88
C ALA A 48 10.45 3.73 -9.33
N THR A 49 11.31 4.28 -10.20
CA THR A 49 12.46 5.06 -9.76
C THR A 49 12.02 6.36 -9.08
N CYS A 50 11.01 7.06 -9.60
CA CYS A 50 10.41 8.22 -8.95
C CYS A 50 9.84 7.88 -7.57
N MET A 51 9.26 6.68 -7.39
CA MET A 51 8.83 6.19 -6.08
C MET A 51 9.99 6.10 -5.08
N PHE A 52 11.08 5.44 -5.44
CA PHE A 52 12.25 5.33 -4.56
C PHE A 52 12.95 6.67 -4.31
N ILE A 53 12.89 7.60 -5.25
CA ILE A 53 13.32 8.99 -5.02
C ILE A 53 12.47 9.63 -3.91
N GLY A 54 11.15 9.43 -3.94
CA GLY A 54 10.23 9.90 -2.90
C GLY A 54 10.59 9.35 -1.52
N GLU A 55 10.88 8.06 -1.43
CA GLU A 55 11.33 7.40 -0.19
C GLU A 55 12.70 7.91 0.27
N PHE A 56 13.63 8.13 -0.65
CA PHE A 56 14.92 8.72 -0.33
C PHE A 56 14.80 10.15 0.23
N LEU A 57 13.82 10.95 -0.23
CA LEU A 57 13.55 12.27 0.35
C LEU A 57 13.18 12.18 1.85
N CYS A 58 12.60 11.06 2.31
CA CYS A 58 12.38 10.83 3.74
C CYS A 58 13.70 10.79 4.52
N MET A 59 14.78 10.23 3.95
CA MET A 59 16.11 10.28 4.58
C MET A 59 16.58 11.73 4.76
N GLY A 60 16.37 12.58 3.75
CA GLY A 60 16.68 14.01 3.84
C GLY A 60 15.91 14.69 4.98
N ALA A 61 14.61 14.45 5.06
CA ALA A 61 13.76 14.97 6.15
C ALA A 61 14.21 14.44 7.53
N PHE A 62 14.64 13.18 7.62
CA PHE A 62 15.19 12.60 8.84
C PHE A 62 16.47 13.30 9.27
N LEU A 63 17.41 13.52 8.35
CA LEU A 63 18.67 14.21 8.64
C LEU A 63 18.45 15.65 9.09
N ILE A 64 17.50 16.37 8.47
CA ILE A 64 17.12 17.73 8.90
C ILE A 64 16.54 17.71 10.32
N MET A 65 15.60 16.80 10.61
CA MET A 65 15.03 16.67 11.95
C MET A 65 16.07 16.25 12.98
N PHE A 66 17.00 15.37 12.61
CA PHE A 66 18.09 14.92 13.47
C PHE A 66 19.06 16.06 13.77
N ALA A 67 19.48 16.82 12.75
CA ALA A 67 20.33 18.00 12.91
C ALA A 67 19.67 19.07 13.78
N TYR A 68 18.36 19.32 13.59
CA TYR A 68 17.60 20.26 14.41
C TYR A 68 17.52 19.80 15.88
N LYS A 69 17.21 18.52 16.13
CA LYS A 69 17.21 17.94 17.49
C LYS A 69 18.58 18.04 18.13
N ARG A 70 19.66 17.76 17.39
CA ARG A 70 21.04 17.85 17.88
C ARG A 70 21.47 19.27 18.17
N TYR A 71 21.04 20.24 17.35
CA TYR A 71 21.28 21.65 17.59
C TYR A 71 20.57 22.13 18.88
N ARG A 72 19.28 21.81 19.04
CA ARG A 72 18.50 22.10 20.26
C ARG A 72 19.12 21.44 21.49
N TRP A 73 19.50 20.18 21.38
CA TRP A 73 20.20 19.42 22.41
C TRP A 73 21.49 20.11 22.87
N ASN A 74 22.35 20.49 21.91
CA ASN A 74 23.61 21.16 22.22
C ASN A 74 23.39 22.55 22.86
N LYS A 75 22.30 23.24 22.49
CA LYS A 75 21.94 24.53 23.08
C LYS A 75 21.47 24.39 24.53
N ASP A 76 20.69 23.36 24.83
CA ASP A 76 20.12 23.11 26.16
C ASP A 76 20.97 22.13 27.00
N LYS A 77 22.22 21.85 26.58
CA LYS A 77 23.06 20.73 27.05
C LYS A 77 23.26 20.69 28.57
N GLU A 78 23.28 21.84 29.24
CA GLU A 78 23.41 21.91 30.71
C GLU A 78 22.16 21.40 31.45
N ASN A 79 20.97 21.57 30.86
CA ASN A 79 19.69 21.16 31.45
C ASN A 79 19.12 19.88 30.82
N ALA A 80 19.76 19.38 29.77
CA ALA A 80 19.26 18.28 28.97
C ALA A 80 19.73 16.92 29.53
N ASN A 81 18.80 15.99 29.71
CA ASN A 81 19.05 14.65 30.27
C ASN A 81 19.83 13.72 29.31
N PRO A 82 21.08 13.27 29.58
CA PRO A 82 21.96 12.57 28.63
C PRO A 82 21.36 11.39 27.84
N GLU A 83 20.30 10.76 28.35
CA GLU A 83 19.54 9.70 27.68
C GLU A 83 18.73 10.19 26.46
N ASP A 84 18.36 11.47 26.42
CA ASP A 84 17.63 12.11 25.32
C ASP A 84 18.57 12.60 24.19
N GLU A 85 19.87 12.31 24.29
CA GLU A 85 20.84 12.62 23.24
C GLU A 85 20.41 11.98 21.90
N PRO A 86 20.24 12.77 20.82
CA PRO A 86 19.84 12.22 19.54
C PRO A 86 20.95 11.32 18.98
N ARG A 87 20.71 10.02 18.99
CA ARG A 87 21.61 9.00 18.45
C ARG A 87 20.99 8.33 17.24
N ILE A 88 21.79 8.09 16.21
CA ILE A 88 21.40 7.26 15.07
C ILE A 88 21.26 5.83 15.59
N PRO A 89 20.14 5.14 15.31
CA PRO A 89 19.94 3.78 15.78
C PRO A 89 21.05 2.87 15.24
N ARG A 90 21.76 2.18 16.14
CA ARG A 90 22.84 1.25 15.81
C ARG A 90 22.25 -0.11 15.49
N PHE A 91 21.90 -0.34 14.23
CA PHE A 91 21.57 -1.66 13.70
C PHE A 91 22.16 -1.78 12.29
N ASN A 92 22.29 -3.02 11.81
CA ASN A 92 22.82 -3.27 10.48
C ASN A 92 21.77 -2.87 9.40
N PRO A 93 22.01 -1.83 8.57
CA PRO A 93 21.05 -1.39 7.55
C PRO A 93 20.66 -2.47 6.55
N PHE A 94 21.56 -3.44 6.31
CA PHE A 94 21.31 -4.57 5.39
C PHE A 94 20.14 -5.47 5.81
N VAL A 95 19.63 -5.36 7.04
CA VAL A 95 18.41 -6.08 7.45
C VAL A 95 17.18 -5.63 6.65
N PHE A 96 17.16 -4.40 6.15
CA PHE A 96 16.06 -3.89 5.30
C PHE A 96 16.20 -4.28 3.83
N LEU A 97 17.34 -4.84 3.42
CA LEU A 97 17.59 -5.18 2.01
C LEU A 97 16.57 -6.19 1.44
N PRO A 98 16.19 -7.28 2.14
CA PRO A 98 15.17 -8.20 1.61
C PRO A 98 13.81 -7.52 1.41
N ALA A 99 13.42 -6.63 2.33
CA ALA A 99 12.18 -5.87 2.21
C ALA A 99 12.25 -4.91 1.01
N ALA A 100 13.36 -4.21 0.82
CA ALA A 100 13.58 -3.32 -0.32
C ALA A 100 13.58 -4.08 -1.67
N VAL A 101 14.15 -5.28 -1.73
CA VAL A 101 14.08 -6.12 -2.94
C VAL A 101 12.65 -6.54 -3.25
N CYS A 102 11.88 -6.93 -2.22
CA CYS A 102 10.46 -7.22 -2.38
C CYS A 102 9.68 -5.99 -2.85
N ASP A 103 9.99 -4.80 -2.35
CA ASP A 103 9.37 -3.55 -2.79
C ASP A 103 9.66 -3.26 -4.26
N ILE A 104 10.92 -3.34 -4.69
CA ILE A 104 11.30 -3.11 -6.09
C ILE A 104 10.53 -4.06 -7.02
N ILE A 105 10.49 -5.34 -6.68
CA ILE A 105 9.77 -6.35 -7.47
C ILE A 105 8.27 -6.03 -7.47
N ALA A 106 7.69 -5.79 -6.29
CA ALA A 106 6.27 -5.48 -6.14
C ALA A 106 5.88 -4.25 -6.97
N THR A 107 6.56 -3.13 -6.76
CA THR A 107 6.27 -1.84 -7.38
C THR A 107 6.47 -1.90 -8.90
N SER A 108 7.55 -2.52 -9.38
CA SER A 108 7.80 -2.66 -10.82
C SER A 108 6.72 -3.50 -11.51
N VAL A 109 6.41 -4.68 -10.94
CA VAL A 109 5.38 -5.57 -11.49
C VAL A 109 3.99 -4.92 -11.42
N SER A 110 3.71 -4.20 -10.34
CA SER A 110 2.46 -3.47 -10.12
C SER A 110 2.28 -2.34 -11.14
N TYR A 111 3.32 -1.53 -11.42
CA TYR A 111 3.24 -0.47 -12.44
C TYR A 111 3.14 -1.01 -13.85
N VAL A 112 3.87 -2.09 -14.19
CA VAL A 112 3.66 -2.78 -15.48
C VAL A 112 2.20 -3.24 -15.60
N GLY A 113 1.63 -3.82 -14.54
CA GLY A 113 0.22 -4.16 -14.48
C GLY A 113 -0.71 -2.96 -14.72
N LEU A 114 -0.44 -1.81 -14.08
CA LEU A 114 -1.23 -0.57 -14.22
C LEU A 114 -1.22 0.00 -15.65
N THR A 115 -0.14 -0.21 -16.41
CA THR A 115 -0.06 0.20 -17.82
C THR A 115 -0.89 -0.70 -18.74
N LEU A 116 -1.12 -1.96 -18.34
CA LEU A 116 -1.84 -2.97 -19.12
C LEU A 116 -3.33 -3.10 -18.76
N THR A 117 -3.71 -2.66 -17.56
CA THR A 117 -5.09 -2.75 -17.07
C THR A 117 -5.67 -1.37 -16.71
N SER A 118 -6.97 -1.36 -16.41
CA SER A 118 -7.66 -0.15 -15.96
C SER A 118 -7.24 0.20 -14.53
N ALA A 119 -7.24 1.48 -14.18
CA ALA A 119 -6.86 1.91 -12.83
C ALA A 119 -7.86 1.43 -11.75
N SER A 120 -9.15 1.32 -12.09
CA SER A 120 -10.17 0.63 -11.29
C SER A 120 -9.80 -0.84 -11.03
N SER A 121 -9.51 -1.63 -12.06
CA SER A 121 -9.09 -3.05 -11.92
C SER A 121 -7.83 -3.17 -11.07
N TYR A 122 -6.83 -2.32 -11.32
CA TYR A 122 -5.59 -2.23 -10.53
C TYR A 122 -5.87 -2.01 -9.03
N GLN A 123 -6.73 -1.07 -8.68
CA GLN A 123 -7.07 -0.82 -7.27
C GLN A 123 -7.89 -1.95 -6.65
N MET A 124 -8.75 -2.59 -7.44
CA MET A 124 -9.61 -3.68 -6.97
C MET A 124 -8.81 -4.95 -6.71
N LEU A 125 -7.81 -5.25 -7.53
CA LEU A 125 -6.88 -6.36 -7.33
C LEU A 125 -6.00 -6.20 -6.09
N ARG A 126 -5.89 -4.97 -5.57
CA ARG A 126 -5.30 -4.68 -4.27
C ARG A 126 -6.04 -5.33 -3.10
N GLY A 127 -7.30 -5.77 -3.29
CA GLY A 127 -8.00 -6.62 -2.33
C GLY A 127 -7.25 -7.92 -2.00
N ALA A 128 -6.42 -8.43 -2.92
CA ALA A 128 -5.58 -9.60 -2.70
C ALA A 128 -4.52 -9.36 -1.61
N LEU A 129 -4.06 -8.11 -1.45
CA LEU A 129 -3.08 -7.73 -0.44
C LEU A 129 -3.54 -8.08 0.97
N ILE A 130 -4.84 -7.94 1.26
CA ILE A 130 -5.40 -8.19 2.59
C ILE A 130 -5.32 -9.67 2.91
N VAL A 131 -5.65 -10.52 1.95
CA VAL A 131 -5.57 -11.97 2.08
C VAL A 131 -4.11 -12.40 2.26
N CYS A 132 -3.20 -11.94 1.38
CA CYS A 132 -1.78 -12.27 1.46
C CYS A 132 -1.15 -11.79 2.78
N THR A 133 -1.40 -10.55 3.19
CA THR A 133 -0.85 -9.97 4.42
C THR A 133 -1.42 -10.66 5.66
N GLY A 134 -2.72 -10.99 5.67
CA GLY A 134 -3.34 -11.75 6.75
C GLY A 134 -2.66 -13.11 6.94
N LEU A 135 -2.56 -13.91 5.86
CA LEU A 135 -1.93 -15.23 5.89
C LEU A 135 -0.45 -15.17 6.29
N LEU A 136 0.33 -14.24 5.72
CA LEU A 136 1.74 -14.09 6.06
C LEU A 136 1.95 -13.59 7.49
N SER A 137 1.03 -12.78 8.03
CA SER A 137 1.07 -12.33 9.43
C SER A 137 0.92 -13.48 10.43
N ILE A 138 0.19 -14.55 10.08
CA ILE A 138 0.13 -15.77 10.91
C ILE A 138 1.51 -16.42 10.98
N VAL A 139 2.18 -16.57 9.85
CA VAL A 139 3.46 -17.30 9.76
C VAL A 139 4.61 -16.50 10.40
N TRP A 140 4.75 -15.20 10.06
CA TRP A 140 5.90 -14.40 10.46
C TRP A 140 5.75 -13.65 11.77
N LEU A 141 4.54 -13.14 12.07
CA LEU A 141 4.26 -12.38 13.29
C LEU A 141 3.54 -13.20 14.36
N ARG A 142 3.18 -14.46 14.07
CA ARG A 142 2.36 -15.32 14.94
C ARG A 142 1.05 -14.64 15.36
N ALA A 143 0.48 -13.85 14.45
CA ALA A 143 -0.79 -13.18 14.68
C ALA A 143 -1.93 -14.19 14.75
N ARG A 144 -2.91 -13.97 15.63
CA ARG A 144 -4.14 -14.76 15.70
C ARG A 144 -5.24 -14.06 14.90
N ILE A 145 -5.74 -14.72 13.87
CA ILE A 145 -6.86 -14.23 13.05
C ILE A 145 -8.18 -14.72 13.65
N LYS A 146 -9.09 -13.81 13.94
CA LYS A 146 -10.43 -14.10 14.49
C LYS A 146 -11.33 -14.71 13.41
N LEU A 147 -12.39 -15.42 13.81
CA LEU A 147 -13.29 -16.11 12.87
C LEU A 147 -14.01 -15.17 11.89
N PHE A 148 -14.43 -13.98 12.34
CA PHE A 148 -14.99 -12.97 11.44
C PHE A 148 -13.96 -12.46 10.39
N GLN A 149 -12.67 -12.49 10.71
CA GLN A 149 -11.64 -12.08 9.75
C GLN A 149 -11.49 -13.12 8.64
N TRP A 150 -11.69 -14.41 8.96
CA TRP A 150 -11.76 -15.45 7.94
C TRP A 150 -12.92 -15.26 6.96
N SER A 151 -14.11 -14.89 7.44
CA SER A 151 -15.24 -14.62 6.53
C SER A 151 -14.98 -13.37 5.67
N GLY A 152 -14.35 -12.34 6.22
CA GLY A 152 -13.89 -11.18 5.44
C GLY A 152 -12.88 -11.54 4.34
N MET A 153 -11.91 -12.41 4.62
CA MET A 153 -10.96 -12.91 3.61
C MET A 153 -11.65 -13.70 2.50
N ILE A 154 -12.58 -14.60 2.83
CA ILE A 154 -13.34 -15.38 1.85
C ILE A 154 -14.14 -14.45 0.93
N LEU A 155 -14.76 -13.41 1.50
CA LEU A 155 -15.53 -12.44 0.73
C LEU A 155 -14.63 -11.60 -0.19
N CYS A 156 -13.41 -11.25 0.24
CA CYS A 156 -12.42 -10.61 -0.62
C CYS A 156 -12.00 -11.51 -1.79
N VAL A 157 -11.78 -12.80 -1.54
CA VAL A 157 -11.43 -13.78 -2.61
C VAL A 157 -12.58 -13.91 -3.61
N ALA A 158 -13.83 -13.98 -3.14
CA ALA A 158 -14.99 -14.00 -4.02
C ALA A 158 -15.10 -12.71 -4.86
N GLY A 159 -14.85 -11.54 -4.24
CA GLY A 159 -14.79 -10.27 -4.94
C GLY A 159 -13.73 -10.24 -6.04
N LEU A 160 -12.48 -10.63 -5.73
CA LEU A 160 -11.39 -10.74 -6.71
C LEU A 160 -11.74 -11.65 -7.88
N ALA A 161 -12.35 -12.81 -7.61
CA ALA A 161 -12.76 -13.75 -8.64
C ALA A 161 -13.80 -13.14 -9.59
N VAL A 162 -14.79 -12.42 -9.04
CA VAL A 162 -15.80 -11.73 -9.87
C VAL A 162 -15.14 -10.66 -10.74
N VAL A 163 -14.22 -9.87 -10.18
CA VAL A 163 -13.52 -8.80 -10.92
C VAL A 163 -12.65 -9.35 -12.06
N GLY A 164 -11.87 -10.39 -11.78
CA GLY A 164 -11.06 -11.04 -12.83
C GLY A 164 -11.92 -11.65 -13.92
N LEU A 165 -13.07 -12.25 -13.57
CA LEU A 165 -14.01 -12.77 -14.56
C LEU A 165 -14.67 -11.64 -15.37
N THR A 166 -15.05 -10.53 -14.74
CA THR A 166 -15.64 -9.39 -15.48
C THR A 166 -14.67 -8.83 -16.50
N ASP A 167 -13.39 -8.72 -16.13
CA ASP A 167 -12.38 -8.15 -17.02
C ASP A 167 -12.15 -9.10 -18.21
N ILE A 168 -12.19 -10.43 -18.01
CA ILE A 168 -12.14 -11.42 -19.11
C ILE A 168 -13.37 -11.33 -20.04
N TYR A 169 -14.57 -11.18 -19.49
CA TYR A 169 -15.81 -11.20 -20.28
C TYR A 169 -16.14 -9.87 -21.00
N PHE A 170 -15.66 -8.73 -20.48
CA PHE A 170 -16.02 -7.40 -20.98
C PHE A 170 -14.86 -6.63 -21.62
N SER A 171 -13.62 -7.14 -21.58
CA SER A 171 -12.55 -6.58 -22.41
C SER A 171 -12.89 -6.78 -23.89
N GLY A 172 -12.73 -5.75 -24.72
CA GLY A 172 -13.38 -5.58 -26.02
C GLY A 172 -13.21 -6.72 -27.04
N ASP A 173 -13.98 -6.68 -28.13
CA ASP A 173 -14.05 -7.71 -29.19
C ASP A 173 -12.72 -7.96 -29.94
N GLU A 174 -11.65 -7.19 -29.66
CA GLU A 174 -10.32 -7.36 -30.25
C GLU A 174 -9.44 -8.30 -29.40
N PRO A 175 -8.93 -9.42 -29.97
CA PRO A 175 -8.15 -10.44 -29.23
C PRO A 175 -6.89 -9.90 -28.53
N GLY A 176 -6.30 -8.82 -29.05
CA GLY A 176 -5.06 -8.24 -28.51
C GLY A 176 -5.27 -7.44 -27.22
N GLU A 177 -6.39 -6.73 -27.10
CA GLU A 177 -6.70 -5.89 -25.93
C GLU A 177 -7.09 -6.77 -24.72
N GLN A 178 -7.88 -7.82 -24.95
CA GLN A 178 -8.25 -8.80 -23.91
C GLN A 178 -7.02 -9.47 -23.28
N SER A 179 -6.07 -9.90 -24.12
CA SER A 179 -4.84 -10.55 -23.63
C SER A 179 -4.01 -9.61 -22.76
N ASN A 180 -3.93 -8.32 -23.11
CA ASN A 180 -3.17 -7.34 -22.34
C ASN A 180 -3.79 -7.10 -20.96
N VAL A 181 -5.11 -6.93 -20.88
CA VAL A 181 -5.83 -6.73 -19.60
C VAL A 181 -5.65 -7.93 -18.67
N ILE A 182 -5.80 -9.16 -19.19
CA ILE A 182 -5.64 -10.39 -18.39
C ILE A 182 -4.21 -10.52 -17.84
N ILE A 183 -3.20 -10.22 -18.67
CA ILE A 183 -1.80 -10.21 -18.24
C ILE A 183 -1.59 -9.13 -17.16
N GLY A 184 -2.14 -7.93 -17.37
CA GLY A 184 -2.09 -6.83 -16.42
C GLY A 184 -2.67 -7.21 -15.06
N ASP A 185 -3.85 -7.82 -15.04
CA ASP A 185 -4.53 -8.24 -13.82
C ASP A 185 -3.75 -9.34 -13.08
N PHE A 186 -3.20 -10.30 -13.81
CA PHE A 186 -2.37 -11.35 -13.25
C PHE A 186 -1.09 -10.79 -12.59
N LEU A 187 -0.40 -9.87 -13.27
CA LEU A 187 0.78 -9.19 -12.72
C LEU A 187 0.41 -8.38 -11.46
N CYS A 188 -0.70 -7.65 -11.48
CA CYS A 188 -1.20 -6.91 -10.33
C CYS A 188 -1.46 -7.84 -9.13
N ALA A 189 -2.10 -9.00 -9.35
CA ALA A 189 -2.39 -9.97 -8.29
C ALA A 189 -1.10 -10.58 -7.70
N ILE A 190 -0.14 -10.96 -8.54
CA ILE A 190 1.16 -11.51 -8.07
C ILE A 190 1.96 -10.48 -7.29
N SER A 191 1.96 -9.22 -7.73
CA SER A 191 2.70 -8.15 -7.04
C SER A 191 2.28 -8.03 -5.57
N GLN A 192 1.00 -8.29 -5.23
CA GLN A 192 0.50 -8.19 -3.86
C GLN A 192 1.14 -9.20 -2.90
N ILE A 193 1.66 -10.33 -3.40
CA ILE A 193 2.42 -11.28 -2.59
C ILE A 193 3.72 -10.63 -2.10
N PHE A 194 4.44 -9.96 -3.00
CA PHE A 194 5.69 -9.26 -2.67
C PHE A 194 5.43 -8.05 -1.76
N VAL A 195 4.37 -7.27 -2.02
CA VAL A 195 3.93 -6.19 -1.12
C VAL A 195 3.66 -6.76 0.28
N ALA A 196 2.92 -7.88 0.38
CA ALA A 196 2.61 -8.48 1.68
C ALA A 196 3.87 -8.94 2.43
N VAL A 197 4.84 -9.55 1.73
CA VAL A 197 6.13 -9.95 2.32
C VAL A 197 6.89 -8.73 2.84
N GLN A 198 6.94 -7.65 2.06
CA GLN A 198 7.54 -6.38 2.47
C GLN A 198 6.87 -5.84 3.74
N LEU A 199 5.54 -5.65 3.74
CA LEU A 199 4.80 -5.06 4.87
C LEU A 199 4.99 -5.83 6.19
N VAL A 200 4.98 -7.17 6.11
CA VAL A 200 5.16 -8.07 7.25
C VAL A 200 6.61 -8.03 7.76
N SER A 201 7.58 -8.01 6.85
CA SER A 201 9.00 -7.90 7.19
C SER A 201 9.34 -6.56 7.83
N GLU A 202 8.86 -5.46 7.25
CA GLU A 202 8.98 -4.10 7.79
C GLU A 202 8.43 -4.01 9.21
N GLN A 203 7.20 -4.48 9.43
CA GLN A 203 6.58 -4.44 10.76
C GLN A 203 7.43 -5.20 11.78
N LYS A 204 7.96 -6.37 11.41
CA LYS A 204 8.81 -7.18 12.28
C LYS A 204 10.10 -6.44 12.62
N TYR A 205 10.80 -5.89 11.64
CA TYR A 205 12.07 -5.19 11.86
C TYR A 205 11.90 -3.86 12.60
N LEU A 206 10.86 -3.08 12.29
CA LEU A 206 10.54 -1.84 12.99
C LEU A 206 10.25 -2.07 14.47
N ARG A 207 9.59 -3.19 14.83
CA ARG A 207 9.33 -3.56 16.22
C ARG A 207 10.56 -4.13 16.92
N GLN A 208 11.31 -5.00 16.25
CA GLN A 208 12.49 -5.65 16.83
C GLN A 208 13.63 -4.67 17.13
N TYR A 209 13.91 -3.75 16.19
CA TYR A 209 15.02 -2.80 16.30
C TYR A 209 14.59 -1.39 16.74
N ASN A 210 13.28 -1.18 16.97
CA ASN A 210 12.66 0.10 17.35
C ASN A 210 13.12 1.31 16.48
N VAL A 211 13.33 1.08 15.19
CA VAL A 211 13.86 2.08 14.25
C VAL A 211 12.85 3.19 14.00
N ASP A 212 13.31 4.43 13.82
CA ASP A 212 12.44 5.54 13.43
C ASP A 212 11.86 5.28 12.03
N PRO A 213 10.52 5.38 11.82
CA PRO A 213 9.91 5.12 10.52
C PRO A 213 10.53 5.93 9.38
N LEU A 214 10.88 7.19 9.62
CA LEU A 214 11.40 8.05 8.56
C LEU A 214 12.81 7.63 8.11
N PHE A 215 13.62 7.13 9.06
CA PHE A 215 14.93 6.56 8.76
C PHE A 215 14.81 5.22 8.01
N ALA A 216 13.85 4.38 8.40
CA ALA A 216 13.60 3.09 7.74
C ALA A 216 13.19 3.28 6.27
N VAL A 217 12.19 4.13 5.99
CA VAL A 217 11.80 4.48 4.60
C VAL A 217 13.00 5.01 3.82
N GLY A 218 13.79 5.88 4.44
CA GLY A 218 14.95 6.46 3.79
C GLY A 218 16.03 5.44 3.41
N ILE A 219 16.24 4.39 4.21
CA ILE A 219 17.16 3.30 3.88
C ILE A 219 16.61 2.47 2.70
N GLU A 220 15.32 2.16 2.72
CA GLU A 220 14.65 1.44 1.62
C GLU A 220 14.76 2.23 0.32
N GLY A 221 14.53 3.55 0.34
CA GLY A 221 14.72 4.42 -0.80
C GLY A 221 16.16 4.41 -1.35
N ILE A 222 17.18 4.36 -0.48
CA ILE A 222 18.59 4.24 -0.91
C ILE A 222 18.83 2.92 -1.64
N PHE A 223 18.41 1.79 -1.04
CA PHE A 223 18.57 0.49 -1.67
C PHE A 223 17.78 0.40 -2.97
N GLY A 224 16.56 0.94 -2.98
CA GLY A 224 15.66 1.07 -4.12
C GLY A 224 16.31 1.77 -5.29
N ILE A 225 16.80 3.01 -5.09
CA ILE A 225 17.48 3.78 -6.13
C ILE A 225 18.69 3.01 -6.66
N ILE A 226 19.56 2.50 -5.78
CA ILE A 226 20.79 1.81 -6.21
C ILE A 226 20.46 0.58 -7.05
N LEU A 227 19.59 -0.30 -6.56
CA LEU A 227 19.25 -1.55 -7.22
C LEU A 227 18.46 -1.32 -8.51
N LEU A 228 17.51 -0.39 -8.50
CA LEU A 228 16.68 -0.12 -9.68
C LEU A 228 17.47 0.63 -10.76
N CYS A 229 18.31 1.61 -10.42
CA CYS A 229 19.21 2.24 -11.39
C CYS A 229 20.19 1.22 -11.99
N ALA A 230 20.70 0.27 -11.18
CA ALA A 230 21.52 -0.82 -11.70
C ALA A 230 20.72 -1.75 -12.63
N ALA A 231 19.45 -2.02 -12.32
CA ALA A 231 18.55 -2.85 -13.13
C ALA A 231 18.11 -2.18 -14.44
N MET A 232 18.03 -0.85 -14.48
CA MET A 232 17.69 -0.11 -15.71
C MET A 232 18.73 -0.32 -16.83
N VAL A 233 20.01 -0.55 -16.49
CA VAL A 233 21.07 -0.78 -17.48
C VAL A 233 20.81 -2.02 -18.33
N PRO A 234 20.61 -3.23 -17.76
CA PRO A 234 20.24 -4.40 -18.57
C PRO A 234 18.86 -4.26 -19.22
N MET A 235 17.88 -3.60 -18.57
CA MET A 235 16.54 -3.40 -19.16
C MET A 235 16.57 -2.61 -20.47
N TYR A 236 17.52 -1.70 -20.63
CA TYR A 236 17.75 -0.98 -21.89
C TYR A 236 18.11 -1.91 -23.07
N TYR A 237 18.78 -3.03 -22.81
CA TYR A 237 19.20 -3.97 -23.87
C TYR A 237 18.19 -5.11 -24.09
N ILE A 238 17.23 -5.29 -23.19
CA ILE A 238 16.21 -6.32 -23.29
C ILE A 238 15.10 -5.83 -24.21
N HIS A 239 14.84 -6.58 -25.28
CA HIS A 239 13.76 -6.30 -26.21
C HIS A 239 12.53 -7.11 -25.84
N VAL A 240 11.37 -6.45 -25.81
CA VAL A 240 10.10 -7.03 -25.38
C VAL A 240 9.02 -6.93 -26.45
N PRO A 241 7.97 -7.77 -26.38
CA PRO A 241 6.81 -7.65 -27.24
C PRO A 241 6.15 -6.26 -27.13
N PRO A 242 5.41 -5.81 -28.16
CA PRO A 242 4.69 -4.53 -28.16
C PRO A 242 3.72 -4.36 -26.98
N THR A 243 3.26 -5.46 -26.39
CA THR A 243 2.46 -5.45 -25.16
C THR A 243 3.15 -4.71 -24.01
N PHE A 244 4.47 -4.87 -23.85
CA PHE A 244 5.21 -4.35 -22.69
C PHE A 244 6.00 -3.08 -22.97
N SER A 245 6.03 -2.61 -24.22
CA SER A 245 6.76 -1.41 -24.61
C SER A 245 6.19 -0.80 -25.88
N THR A 246 5.88 0.49 -25.81
CA THR A 246 5.48 1.32 -26.95
C THR A 246 6.67 1.93 -27.68
N ASN A 247 7.88 1.85 -27.10
CA ASN A 247 9.10 2.42 -27.65
C ASN A 247 9.36 1.87 -29.07
N PRO A 248 9.70 2.73 -30.06
CA PRO A 248 10.08 2.30 -31.40
C PRO A 248 11.15 1.19 -31.45
N GLU A 249 12.11 1.21 -30.52
CA GLU A 249 13.19 0.22 -30.44
C GLU A 249 12.81 -1.01 -29.60
N ARG A 250 11.56 -1.10 -29.11
CA ARG A 250 10.99 -2.22 -28.33
C ARG A 250 11.80 -2.62 -27.11
N ARG A 251 12.51 -1.67 -26.49
CA ARG A 251 13.24 -1.87 -25.24
C ARG A 251 12.28 -1.98 -24.06
N LEU A 252 12.62 -2.82 -23.08
CA LEU A 252 11.84 -2.95 -21.85
C LEU A 252 11.75 -1.63 -21.08
N GLU A 253 12.85 -0.88 -21.01
CA GLU A 253 12.86 0.47 -20.44
C GLU A 253 13.91 1.32 -21.15
N ASP A 254 13.54 2.52 -21.59
CA ASP A 254 14.45 3.47 -22.22
C ASP A 254 14.33 4.84 -21.56
N VAL A 255 15.14 5.05 -20.55
CA VAL A 255 15.17 6.29 -19.77
C VAL A 255 15.55 7.50 -20.63
N LEU A 256 16.39 7.30 -21.65
CA LEU A 256 16.80 8.38 -22.55
C LEU A 256 15.64 8.82 -23.43
N TYR A 257 14.82 7.88 -23.87
CA TYR A 257 13.57 8.17 -24.59
C TYR A 257 12.56 8.86 -23.68
N ALA A 258 12.36 8.38 -22.46
CA ALA A 258 11.48 9.01 -21.47
C ALA A 258 11.86 10.48 -21.20
N PHE A 259 13.16 10.78 -21.10
CA PHE A 259 13.62 12.17 -20.95
C PHE A 259 13.32 13.05 -22.17
N LYS A 260 13.26 12.49 -23.38
CA LYS A 260 12.82 13.23 -24.57
C LYS A 260 11.32 13.51 -24.50
N GLU A 261 10.51 12.52 -24.10
CA GLU A 261 9.07 12.68 -23.91
C GLU A 261 8.75 13.76 -22.87
N ILE A 262 9.45 13.74 -21.73
CA ILE A 262 9.30 14.76 -20.67
C ILE A 262 9.66 16.17 -21.17
N LYS A 263 10.64 16.30 -22.06
CA LYS A 263 11.00 17.61 -22.65
C LYS A 263 9.93 18.12 -23.62
N VAL A 264 9.27 17.22 -24.34
CA VAL A 264 8.20 17.56 -25.28
C VAL A 264 6.91 17.91 -24.53
N GLN A 265 6.58 17.11 -23.51
CA GLN A 265 5.39 17.29 -22.67
C GLN A 265 5.80 17.47 -21.20
N PRO A 266 6.06 18.71 -20.74
CA PRO A 266 6.52 18.98 -19.37
C PRO A 266 5.47 18.66 -18.29
N MET A 267 4.20 18.51 -18.67
CA MET A 267 3.17 18.04 -17.75
C MET A 267 3.46 16.65 -17.19
N ILE A 268 4.21 15.82 -17.90
CA ILE A 268 4.67 14.51 -17.41
C ILE A 268 5.55 14.70 -16.18
N LEU A 269 6.45 15.69 -16.19
CA LEU A 269 7.30 16.00 -15.04
C LEU A 269 6.48 16.44 -13.83
N ALA A 270 5.41 17.22 -14.04
CA ALA A 270 4.51 17.63 -12.97
C ALA A 270 3.78 16.43 -12.35
N ALA A 271 3.30 15.50 -13.19
CA ALA A 271 2.68 14.26 -12.73
C ALA A 271 3.66 13.37 -11.94
N LEU A 272 4.86 13.14 -12.48
CA LEU A 272 5.93 12.37 -11.80
C LEU A 272 6.38 13.04 -10.49
N GLY A 273 6.45 14.37 -10.46
CA GLY A 273 6.75 15.14 -9.25
C GLY A 273 5.66 15.00 -8.18
N GLY A 274 4.39 15.06 -8.59
CA GLY A 274 3.24 14.80 -7.70
C GLY A 274 3.27 13.38 -7.11
N THR A 275 3.59 12.39 -7.95
CA THR A 275 3.82 10.99 -7.53
C THR A 275 4.96 10.91 -6.50
N THR A 276 6.11 11.49 -6.80
CA THR A 276 7.29 11.47 -5.91
C THR A 276 7.00 12.08 -4.54
N ILE A 277 6.36 13.26 -4.49
CA ILE A 277 6.05 13.95 -3.24
C ILE A 277 5.01 13.19 -2.43
N SER A 278 3.93 12.73 -3.08
CA SER A 278 2.86 11.99 -2.39
C SER A 278 3.36 10.67 -1.81
N ILE A 279 4.28 9.98 -2.50
CA ILE A 279 4.92 8.75 -2.03
C ILE A 279 5.75 8.97 -0.76
N ALA A 280 6.50 10.07 -0.68
CA ALA A 280 7.29 10.38 0.52
C ALA A 280 6.40 10.44 1.77
N PHE A 281 5.25 11.14 1.68
CA PHE A 281 4.30 11.20 2.78
C PHE A 281 3.57 9.87 3.01
N PHE A 282 3.19 9.18 1.94
CA PHE A 282 2.50 7.89 2.00
C PHE A 282 3.34 6.83 2.72
N ASN A 283 4.61 6.66 2.34
CA ASN A 283 5.49 5.66 2.96
C ASN A 283 5.87 6.02 4.39
N PHE A 284 6.14 7.30 4.68
CA PHE A 284 6.34 7.75 6.06
C PHE A 284 5.13 7.43 6.95
N ALA A 285 3.93 7.78 6.47
CA ALA A 285 2.70 7.54 7.21
C ALA A 285 2.42 6.03 7.34
N GLY A 286 2.64 5.26 6.26
CA GLY A 286 2.52 3.80 6.22
C GLY A 286 3.40 3.08 7.24
N LEU A 287 4.72 3.34 7.25
CA LEU A 287 5.61 2.74 8.25
C LEU A 287 5.27 3.21 9.67
N THR A 288 4.83 4.46 9.84
CA THR A 288 4.39 4.98 11.14
C THR A 288 3.14 4.23 11.63
N VAL A 289 2.17 3.93 10.76
CA VAL A 289 1.00 3.09 11.08
C VAL A 289 1.43 1.67 11.40
N SER A 290 2.28 1.04 10.57
CA SER A 290 2.77 -0.32 10.82
C SER A 290 3.50 -0.46 12.15
N LYS A 291 4.30 0.55 12.53
CA LYS A 291 5.04 0.57 13.79
C LYS A 291 4.12 0.72 15.00
N ASN A 292 3.22 1.72 14.99
CA ASN A 292 2.42 2.07 16.17
C ASN A 292 1.12 1.28 16.30
N LEU A 293 0.56 0.81 15.18
CA LEU A 293 -0.64 -0.02 15.12
C LEU A 293 -0.24 -1.41 14.64
N SER A 294 -0.36 -1.69 13.34
CA SER A 294 0.03 -2.97 12.73
C SER A 294 0.06 -2.89 11.21
N ALA A 295 0.72 -3.84 10.52
CA ALA A 295 0.66 -3.95 9.06
C ALA A 295 -0.76 -4.26 8.59
N THR A 296 -1.53 -5.03 9.36
CA THR A 296 -2.96 -5.25 9.04
C THR A 296 -3.71 -3.94 9.05
N THR A 297 -3.53 -3.07 10.05
CA THR A 297 -4.14 -1.71 10.05
C THR A 297 -3.71 -0.89 8.84
N ARG A 298 -2.44 -0.96 8.42
CA ARG A 298 -1.96 -0.30 7.18
C ARG A 298 -2.74 -0.80 5.97
N THR A 299 -2.93 -2.11 5.82
CA THR A 299 -3.72 -2.67 4.71
C THR A 299 -5.18 -2.23 4.73
N VAL A 300 -5.76 -1.95 5.91
CA VAL A 300 -7.12 -1.36 6.02
C VAL A 300 -7.18 0.04 5.45
N LEU A 301 -6.19 0.87 5.79
CA LEU A 301 -6.13 2.23 5.26
C LEU A 301 -5.89 2.21 3.75
N ASP A 302 -5.12 1.23 3.26
CA ASP A 302 -4.97 0.98 1.82
C ASP A 302 -6.29 0.59 1.15
N SER A 303 -7.17 -0.15 1.82
CA SER A 303 -8.52 -0.43 1.34
C SER A 303 -9.39 0.83 1.22
N VAL A 304 -9.29 1.74 2.19
CA VAL A 304 -10.13 2.95 2.23
C VAL A 304 -9.82 3.88 1.07
N ARG A 305 -8.55 4.03 0.68
CA ARG A 305 -8.18 4.89 -0.47
C ARG A 305 -8.73 4.40 -1.79
N VAL A 306 -9.00 3.09 -1.96
CA VAL A 306 -9.58 2.54 -3.18
C VAL A 306 -10.91 3.24 -3.52
N ILE A 307 -11.74 3.49 -2.50
CA ILE A 307 -13.03 4.19 -2.67
C ILE A 307 -12.80 5.63 -3.15
N LEU A 308 -11.80 6.32 -2.60
CA LEU A 308 -11.47 7.70 -2.98
C LEU A 308 -10.94 7.79 -4.41
N ILE A 309 -10.08 6.84 -4.79
CA ILE A 309 -9.50 6.78 -6.14
C ILE A 309 -10.63 6.52 -7.14
N TRP A 310 -11.47 5.52 -6.91
CA TRP A 310 -12.61 5.22 -7.78
C TRP A 310 -13.56 6.43 -7.94
N ALA A 311 -13.86 7.14 -6.84
CA ALA A 311 -14.68 8.35 -6.89
C ALA A 311 -14.02 9.50 -7.69
N ALA A 312 -12.69 9.60 -7.67
CA ALA A 312 -11.93 10.59 -8.42
C ALA A 312 -11.71 10.20 -9.89
N GLU A 313 -11.62 8.91 -10.21
CA GLU A 313 -11.34 8.42 -11.56
C GLU A 313 -12.48 8.66 -12.54
N MET A 314 -13.73 8.58 -12.08
CA MET A 314 -14.90 8.85 -12.93
C MET A 314 -14.86 10.25 -13.58
N PRO A 315 -14.76 11.36 -12.82
CA PRO A 315 -14.72 12.69 -13.42
C PRO A 315 -13.40 13.00 -14.12
N LEU A 316 -12.26 12.46 -13.65
CA LEU A 316 -10.94 12.84 -14.17
C LEU A 316 -10.55 12.08 -15.43
N PHE A 317 -10.96 10.81 -15.56
CA PHE A 317 -10.46 9.91 -16.61
C PHE A 317 -11.56 9.30 -17.48
N GLY A 318 -12.83 9.63 -17.23
CA GLY A 318 -13.96 9.30 -18.11
C GLY A 318 -14.17 7.79 -18.34
N GLN A 319 -13.91 6.94 -17.33
CA GLN A 319 -14.02 5.49 -17.49
C GLN A 319 -15.47 5.04 -17.78
N LYS A 320 -15.62 4.12 -18.74
CA LYS A 320 -16.91 3.46 -19.05
C LYS A 320 -17.30 2.53 -17.91
N PHE A 321 -18.50 2.73 -17.37
CA PHE A 321 -19.02 2.00 -16.22
C PHE A 321 -19.42 0.57 -16.61
N ILE A 322 -18.78 -0.44 -16.01
CA ILE A 322 -19.17 -1.86 -16.16
C ILE A 322 -19.97 -2.26 -14.91
N PRO A 323 -21.31 -2.43 -15.00
CA PRO A 323 -22.15 -2.72 -13.83
C PRO A 323 -21.78 -4.02 -13.12
N LEU A 324 -21.24 -5.01 -13.83
CA LEU A 324 -20.86 -6.30 -13.23
C LEU A 324 -19.59 -6.18 -12.38
N GLN A 325 -18.67 -5.26 -12.72
CA GLN A 325 -17.48 -4.95 -11.93
C GLN A 325 -17.86 -4.32 -10.58
N LEU A 326 -18.98 -3.60 -10.51
CA LEU A 326 -19.52 -3.04 -9.26
C LEU A 326 -19.90 -4.11 -8.23
N ILE A 327 -20.36 -5.28 -8.69
CA ILE A 327 -20.69 -6.39 -7.78
C ILE A 327 -19.41 -6.94 -7.15
N GLY A 328 -18.37 -7.18 -7.96
CA GLY A 328 -17.05 -7.57 -7.47
C GLY A 328 -16.48 -6.54 -6.49
N PHE A 329 -16.62 -5.25 -6.82
CA PHE A 329 -16.22 -4.15 -5.96
C PHE A 329 -16.97 -4.10 -4.63
N ALA A 330 -18.29 -4.26 -4.66
CA ALA A 330 -19.12 -4.28 -3.46
C ALA A 330 -18.75 -5.47 -2.54
N LEU A 331 -18.46 -6.65 -3.13
CA LEU A 331 -17.98 -7.81 -2.40
C LEU A 331 -16.60 -7.56 -1.77
N LEU A 332 -15.66 -6.98 -2.52
CA LEU A 332 -14.36 -6.57 -1.98
C LEU A 332 -14.55 -5.62 -0.79
N ILE A 333 -15.28 -4.52 -0.98
CA ILE A 333 -15.56 -3.53 0.07
C ILE A 333 -16.20 -4.20 1.29
N ALA A 334 -17.22 -5.02 1.09
CA ALA A 334 -17.88 -5.73 2.17
C ALA A 334 -16.87 -6.64 2.91
N GLY A 335 -16.06 -7.41 2.18
CA GLY A 335 -15.02 -8.27 2.76
C GLY A 335 -14.00 -7.48 3.59
N MET A 336 -13.60 -6.31 3.11
CA MET A 336 -12.71 -5.39 3.83
C MET A 336 -13.37 -4.85 5.10
N PHE A 337 -14.65 -4.46 5.05
CA PHE A 337 -15.39 -4.02 6.24
C PHE A 337 -15.56 -5.14 7.29
N VAL A 338 -15.83 -6.38 6.84
CA VAL A 338 -15.94 -7.55 7.71
C VAL A 338 -14.58 -7.89 8.34
N TYR A 339 -13.52 -7.97 7.54
CA TYR A 339 -12.17 -8.30 8.02
C TYR A 339 -11.68 -7.33 9.10
N ASN A 340 -12.11 -6.07 9.01
CA ASN A 340 -11.67 -5.00 9.90
C ASN A 340 -12.61 -4.71 11.07
N ASP A 341 -13.63 -5.56 11.26
CA ASP A 341 -14.63 -5.42 12.32
C ASP A 341 -15.33 -4.06 12.34
N LEU A 342 -15.36 -3.35 11.21
CA LEU A 342 -15.91 -1.99 11.14
C LEU A 342 -17.44 -1.98 11.15
N VAL A 343 -18.06 -3.08 10.72
CA VAL A 343 -19.52 -3.23 10.63
C VAL A 343 -20.05 -4.19 11.70
N PHE A 344 -19.44 -5.37 11.85
CA PHE A 344 -19.96 -6.42 12.72
C PHE A 344 -19.76 -6.13 14.21
N GLY A 345 -18.57 -5.74 14.65
CA GLY A 345 -18.26 -5.47 16.06
C GLY A 345 -19.11 -4.37 16.70
N PRO A 346 -19.18 -3.16 16.11
CA PRO A 346 -20.01 -2.07 16.63
C PRO A 346 -21.51 -2.40 16.59
N TRP A 347 -21.98 -3.09 15.54
CA TRP A 347 -23.38 -3.49 15.41
C TRP A 347 -23.77 -4.57 16.42
N PHE A 348 -22.93 -5.59 16.58
CA PHE A 348 -23.10 -6.67 17.55
C PHE A 348 -23.06 -6.13 18.99
N ARG A 349 -22.10 -5.24 19.30
CA ARG A 349 -21.96 -4.57 20.60
C ARG A 349 -23.13 -3.65 20.95
N ARG A 350 -23.76 -2.99 19.96
CA ARG A 350 -24.90 -2.09 20.20
C ARG A 350 -26.26 -2.76 20.17
N ARG A 351 -26.48 -3.79 19.36
CA ARG A 351 -27.83 -4.37 19.15
C ARG A 351 -28.03 -5.76 19.73
N VAL A 352 -26.97 -6.57 19.81
CA VAL A 352 -27.09 -7.99 20.15
C VAL A 352 -26.66 -8.24 21.60
N LEU A 353 -25.53 -7.67 22.02
CA LEU A 353 -25.04 -7.74 23.40
C LEU A 353 -26.06 -7.32 24.49
N PRO A 354 -26.82 -6.21 24.35
CA PRO A 354 -27.83 -5.84 25.36
C PRO A 354 -29.13 -6.66 25.29
N LYS A 355 -29.26 -7.62 24.37
CA LYS A 355 -30.47 -8.44 24.17
C LYS A 355 -30.25 -9.95 24.36
N MET A 356 -29.03 -10.38 24.69
CA MET A 356 -28.69 -11.79 24.82
C MET A 356 -28.64 -12.21 26.29
N ASP A 357 -29.49 -13.17 26.63
CA ASP A 357 -29.42 -13.94 27.87
C ASP A 357 -28.25 -14.94 27.76
N THR A 358 -27.38 -14.99 28.78
CA THR A 358 -26.04 -15.62 28.76
C THR A 358 -26.07 -17.16 28.66
N SER A 359 -27.25 -17.75 28.49
CA SER A 359 -27.55 -19.16 28.73
C SER A 359 -27.69 -20.05 27.47
N GLN A 360 -27.62 -19.51 26.24
CA GLN A 360 -27.81 -20.29 25.01
C GLN A 360 -26.51 -20.59 24.22
N CYS A 361 -26.43 -21.79 23.63
CA CYS A 361 -25.29 -22.25 22.82
C CYS A 361 -25.00 -21.36 21.60
N LEU A 362 -26.04 -20.76 21.01
CA LEU A 362 -25.94 -19.79 19.92
C LEU A 362 -25.15 -18.53 20.33
N THR A 363 -25.34 -18.09 21.58
CA THR A 363 -24.64 -16.95 22.19
C THR A 363 -23.14 -17.23 22.25
N LYS A 364 -22.73 -18.45 22.62
CA LYS A 364 -21.31 -18.87 22.61
C LYS A 364 -20.71 -18.84 21.21
N CYS A 365 -21.43 -19.32 20.18
CA CYS A 365 -20.97 -19.23 18.79
C CYS A 365 -20.82 -17.78 18.32
N CYS A 366 -21.73 -16.88 18.71
CA CYS A 366 -21.64 -15.46 18.38
C CYS A 366 -20.48 -14.74 19.11
N PHE A 367 -20.22 -15.08 20.38
CA PHE A 367 -19.06 -14.57 21.13
C PHE A 367 -17.73 -15.06 20.53
N ILE A 368 -17.66 -16.35 20.16
CA ILE A 368 -16.51 -16.94 19.46
C ILE A 368 -16.31 -16.29 18.07
N TYR A 369 -17.41 -16.03 17.35
CA TYR A 369 -17.36 -15.37 16.04
C TYR A 369 -16.89 -13.92 16.15
N CYS A 370 -17.31 -13.16 17.17
CA CYS A 370 -16.91 -11.76 17.39
C CYS A 370 -15.57 -11.60 18.14
N GLY A 371 -15.00 -12.69 18.67
CA GLY A 371 -13.70 -12.71 19.33
C GLY A 371 -13.58 -11.76 20.51
N VAL A 372 -14.59 -11.75 21.39
CA VAL A 372 -14.49 -11.16 22.73
C VAL A 372 -13.67 -12.13 23.58
N ASP A 373 -12.53 -11.69 24.11
CA ASP A 373 -11.74 -12.50 25.04
C ASP A 373 -12.53 -12.71 26.33
N ARG A 374 -12.49 -13.94 26.88
CA ARG A 374 -13.27 -14.35 28.08
C ARG A 374 -13.12 -13.40 29.28
N GLU A 375 -11.99 -12.69 29.38
CA GLU A 375 -11.69 -11.78 30.49
C GLU A 375 -12.54 -10.49 30.48
N GLU A 376 -12.97 -9.98 29.31
CA GLU A 376 -13.89 -8.82 29.25
C GLU A 376 -15.34 -9.20 29.66
N VAL A 377 -15.68 -10.49 29.66
CA VAL A 377 -17.01 -10.98 30.08
C VAL A 377 -17.08 -11.10 31.59
N GLU A 378 -16.00 -11.51 32.26
CA GLU A 378 -15.94 -11.60 33.73
C GLU A 378 -15.97 -10.21 34.40
N GLU A 379 -15.38 -9.17 33.79
CA GLU A 379 -15.42 -7.79 34.31
C GLU A 379 -16.81 -7.13 34.20
N VAL A 380 -17.66 -7.63 33.29
CA VAL A 380 -19.06 -7.18 33.14
C VAL A 380 -19.98 -7.91 34.12
N ASP A 381 -19.71 -9.18 34.42
CA ASP A 381 -20.43 -9.95 35.45
C ASP A 381 -20.12 -9.46 36.88
N GLU A 382 -18.96 -8.84 37.13
CA GLU A 382 -18.61 -8.28 38.45
C GLU A 382 -19.19 -6.87 38.72
N LYS A 383 -19.76 -6.21 37.68
CA LYS A 383 -20.32 -4.85 37.75
C LYS A 383 -21.84 -4.78 37.52
N LEU A 384 -22.50 -5.92 37.38
CA LEU A 384 -23.96 -6.09 37.38
C LEU A 384 -24.37 -6.78 38.69
#